data_AF-A0A399SG43-F1
#
_entry.id   AF-A0A399SG43-F1
#
_cell.length_a   1.000
_cell.length_b   1.000
_cell.length_c   1.000
_cell.angle_alpha   90.00
_cell.angle_beta   90.00
_cell.angle_gamma   90.00
#
_symmetry.space_group_name_H-M   'P 1'
#
loop_
_entity.id
_entity.type
_entity.pdbx_description
1 polymer ?
#
loop_
_entity_poly.entity_id
_entity_poly.type
_entity_poly.pdbx_seq_one_letter_code
_entity_poly.pdbx_strand_id
1 'polypeptide(L)'
;MKNLSIRVIIGILFSAIGMVSLFITREALTAAIWLSFGNGLILSDLKFTQTDEKGNAYQKPVPKLRMYTAIFLIVLAVILLGLQVVMDLQSDVTA
;
A
#
# COMPACT_ATOMS: atom_id res chain seq x y z
N MET A 1 -4.24 23.16 5.12
CA MET A 1 -3.67 21.81 5.33
C MET A 1 -4.06 20.97 4.11
N LYS A 2 -3.08 20.34 3.45
CA LYS A 2 -3.17 19.79 2.07
C LYS A 2 -4.31 18.77 1.91
N ASN A 3 -5.03 18.86 0.78
CA ASN A 3 -5.98 17.87 0.27
C ASN A 3 -5.28 16.51 0.04
N LEU A 4 -5.02 15.75 1.10
CA LEU A 4 -4.62 14.36 0.99
C LEU A 4 -5.80 13.57 0.45
N SER A 5 -5.59 12.88 -0.67
CA SER A 5 -6.60 11.97 -1.21
C SER A 5 -6.93 10.90 -0.19
N ILE A 6 -8.21 10.55 -0.09
CA ILE A 6 -8.73 9.48 0.78
C ILE A 6 -7.95 8.18 0.60
N ARG A 7 -7.47 7.90 -0.62
CA ARG A 7 -6.68 6.71 -0.95
C ARG A 7 -5.33 6.68 -0.23
N VAL A 8 -4.70 7.84 -0.05
CA VAL A 8 -3.44 7.96 0.67
C VAL A 8 -3.66 7.76 2.17
N ILE A 9 -4.76 8.29 2.72
CA ILE A 9 -5.12 8.09 4.14
C ILE A 9 -5.35 6.61 4.41
N ILE A 10 -6.15 5.94 3.57
CA ILE A 10 -6.39 4.50 3.65
C ILE A 10 -5.07 3.75 3.54
N GLY A 11 -4.22 4.08 2.56
CA GLY A 11 -2.93 3.42 2.41
C GLY A 11 -2.02 3.56 3.63
N ILE A 12 -2.01 4.71 4.31
CA ILE A 12 -1.25 4.92 5.55
C ILE A 12 -1.79 4.03 6.68
N LEU A 13 -3.12 3.94 6.82
CA LEU A 13 -3.74 3.08 7.83
C LEU A 13 -3.41 1.60 7.60
N PHE A 14 -3.50 1.13 6.35
CA PHE A 14 -3.14 -0.23 5.97
C PHE A 14 -1.65 -0.52 6.23
N SER A 15 -0.76 0.43 5.91
CA SER A 15 0.68 0.29 6.23
C SER A 15 0.94 0.27 7.74
N ALA A 16 0.20 1.03 8.53
CA ALA A 16 0.31 1.01 9.99
C ALA A 16 -0.13 -0.34 10.56
N ILE A 17 -1.24 -0.90 10.09
CA ILE A 17 -1.71 -2.25 10.46
C ILE A 17 -0.64 -3.28 10.11
N GLY A 18 -0.09 -3.22 8.89
CA GLY A 18 0.96 -4.15 8.47
C GLY A 18 2.23 -4.06 9.33
N MET A 19 2.64 -2.87 9.76
CA MET A 19 3.73 -2.72 10.72
C MET A 19 3.39 -3.33 12.08
N VAL A 20 2.18 -3.10 12.59
CA VAL A 20 1.74 -3.68 13.86
C VAL A 20 1.73 -5.22 13.77
N SER A 21 1.24 -5.79 12.67
CA SER A 21 1.32 -7.24 12.44
C SER A 21 2.75 -7.76 12.43
N LEU A 22 3.69 -7.02 11.83
CA LEU A 22 5.09 -7.43 11.76
C LEU A 22 5.77 -7.41 13.13
N PHE A 23 5.58 -6.33 13.88
CA PHE A 23 6.33 -6.09 15.12
C PHE A 23 5.64 -6.66 16.36
N ILE A 24 4.31 -6.75 16.37
CA ILE A 24 3.54 -7.22 17.53
C ILE A 24 3.11 -8.68 17.35
N THR A 25 2.34 -9.01 16.31
CA THR A 25 1.86 -10.38 16.11
C THR A 25 2.92 -11.30 15.50
N ARG A 26 4.01 -10.73 14.97
CA ARG A 26 5.08 -11.44 14.26
C ARG A 26 4.58 -12.26 13.07
N GLU A 27 3.43 -11.89 12.53
CA GLU A 27 2.83 -12.53 11.37
C GLU A 27 3.41 -11.91 10.10
N ALA A 28 4.50 -12.49 9.60
CA ALA A 28 5.20 -11.98 8.42
C ALA A 28 4.30 -11.93 7.17
N LEU A 29 3.44 -12.94 6.97
CA LEU A 29 2.55 -13.01 5.81
C LEU A 29 1.48 -11.91 5.86
N THR A 30 0.76 -11.81 6.99
CA THR A 30 -0.24 -10.77 7.22
C THR A 30 0.39 -9.39 7.04
N ALA A 31 1.55 -9.14 7.67
CA ALA A 31 2.29 -7.90 7.52
C ALA A 31 2.64 -7.58 6.06
N ALA A 32 3.13 -8.56 5.30
CA ALA A 32 3.50 -8.38 3.90
C ALA A 32 2.29 -7.99 3.02
N ILE A 33 1.10 -8.55 3.30
CA ILE A 33 -0.15 -8.21 2.59
C ILE A 33 -0.52 -6.75 2.85
N TRP A 34 -0.63 -6.38 4.13
CA TRP A 34 -1.06 -5.04 4.56
C TRP A 34 -0.05 -3.95 4.13
N LEU A 35 1.25 -4.21 4.23
CA LEU A 35 2.30 -3.29 3.78
C LEU A 35 2.34 -3.15 2.25
N SER A 36 2.17 -4.23 1.50
CA SER A 36 2.14 -4.17 0.03
C SER A 36 0.92 -3.38 -0.43
N PHE A 37 -0.26 -3.68 0.11
CA PHE A 37 -1.49 -2.97 -0.25
C PHE A 37 -1.44 -1.49 0.12
N GLY A 38 -1.03 -1.16 1.36
CA GLY A 38 -0.93 0.21 1.84
C GLY A 38 0.02 1.08 0.98
N ASN A 39 1.20 0.54 0.66
CA ASN A 39 2.17 1.24 -0.19
C ASN A 39 1.70 1.34 -1.65
N GLY A 40 0.98 0.33 -2.16
CA GLY A 40 0.35 0.38 -3.48
C GLY A 40 -0.66 1.53 -3.61
N LEU A 41 -1.53 1.71 -2.61
CA LEU A 41 -2.50 2.80 -2.57
C LEU A 41 -1.82 4.17 -2.48
N ILE A 42 -0.83 4.32 -1.60
CA ILE A 42 -0.07 5.57 -1.43
C ILE A 42 0.61 5.99 -2.74
N LEU A 43 1.26 5.05 -3.43
CA LEU A 43 1.96 5.33 -4.68
C LEU A 43 1.02 5.68 -5.84
N SER A 44 -0.20 5.15 -5.83
CA SER A 44 -1.19 5.38 -6.89
C SER A 44 -1.73 6.81 -6.94
N ASP A 45 -1.74 7.54 -5.82
CA ASP A 45 -2.45 8.83 -5.71
C ASP A 45 -1.58 9.99 -5.16
N LEU A 46 -0.32 9.73 -4.79
CA LEU A 46 0.61 10.78 -4.39
C LEU A 46 1.05 11.63 -5.60
N LYS A 47 0.27 12.67 -5.90
CA LYS A 47 0.62 13.76 -6.81
C LYS A 47 1.37 14.86 -6.07
N PHE A 48 2.57 15.18 -6.53
CA PHE A 48 3.36 16.26 -5.95
C PHE A 48 3.02 17.57 -6.67
N THR A 49 2.46 18.54 -5.95
CA THR A 49 2.33 19.92 -6.40
C THR A 49 3.63 20.66 -6.12
N GLN A 50 4.17 21.33 -7.13
CA GLN A 50 5.37 22.16 -7.06
C GLN A 50 5.00 23.59 -7.44
N THR A 51 5.65 24.59 -6.83
CA THR A 51 5.45 26.00 -7.17
C THR A 51 6.49 26.39 -8.22
N ASP A 52 6.06 27.00 -9.33
CA ASP A 52 6.98 27.57 -10.34
C ASP A 52 7.63 28.87 -9.84
N GLU A 53 8.61 29.39 -10.59
CA GLU A 53 9.30 30.65 -10.29
C GLU A 53 8.38 31.88 -10.30
N LYS A 54 7.15 31.74 -10.81
CA LYS A 54 6.10 32.79 -10.87
C LYS A 54 5.03 32.62 -9.78
N GLY A 55 5.18 31.67 -8.86
CA GLY A 55 4.24 31.42 -7.78
C GLY A 55 3.05 30.53 -8.13
N ASN A 56 3.00 29.95 -9.34
CA ASN A 56 1.89 29.08 -9.76
C ASN A 56 2.11 27.64 -9.30
N ALA A 57 1.07 27.02 -8.76
CA ALA A 57 1.09 25.61 -8.40
C ALA A 57 0.92 24.74 -9.66
N TYR A 58 1.96 24.00 -10.05
CA TYR A 58 1.91 23.01 -11.12
C TYR A 58 1.98 21.58 -10.55
N GLN A 59 1.25 20.65 -11.17
CA GLN A 59 1.32 19.23 -10.81
C GLN A 59 2.50 18.59 -11.53
N LYS A 60 3.51 18.14 -10.78
CA LYS A 60 4.67 17.46 -11.36
C LYS A 60 4.20 16.17 -12.06
N PRO A 61 4.63 15.90 -13.31
CA PRO A 61 4.28 14.66 -13.98
C PRO A 61 4.74 13.48 -13.13
N VAL A 62 3.80 12.59 -12.81
CA VAL A 62 4.07 11.41 -11.99
C VAL A 62 4.85 10.41 -12.86
N PRO A 63 6.05 9.96 -12.42
CA PRO A 63 6.83 8.96 -13.15
C PRO A 63 6.01 7.69 -13.37
N LYS A 64 5.96 7.19 -14.61
CA LYS A 64 5.25 5.95 -14.97
C LYS A 64 5.69 4.76 -14.10
N LEU A 65 6.97 4.73 -13.71
CA LEU A 65 7.53 3.71 -12.81
C LEU A 65 6.75 3.59 -11.49
N ARG A 66 6.34 4.72 -10.89
CA ARG A 66 5.56 4.70 -9.63
C ARG A 66 4.20 4.04 -9.81
N MET A 67 3.55 4.27 -10.95
CA MET A 67 2.27 3.64 -11.27
C MET A 67 2.43 2.13 -11.44
N TYR A 68 3.48 1.67 -12.13
CA TYR A 68 3.76 0.24 -12.26
C TYR A 68 4.07 -0.41 -10.90
N THR A 69 4.86 0.25 -10.05
CA THR A 69 5.13 -0.24 -8.69
C THR A 69 3.85 -0.29 -7.85
N ALA A 70 2.98 0.71 -7.94
CA ALA A 70 1.70 0.73 -7.24
C ALA A 70 0.83 -0.47 -7.63
N ILE A 71 0.69 -0.72 -8.93
CA ILE A 71 -0.08 -1.86 -9.46
C ILE A 71 0.56 -3.18 -9.02
N PHE A 72 1.89 -3.30 -9.15
CA PHE A 72 2.62 -4.50 -8.73
C PHE A 72 2.37 -4.83 -7.26
N LEU A 73 2.44 -3.85 -6.37
CA LEU A 73 2.23 -4.05 -4.94
C LEU A 73 0.79 -4.47 -4.62
N ILE A 74 -0.21 -3.92 -5.33
CA ILE A 74 -1.60 -4.33 -5.18
C ILE A 74 -1.80 -5.77 -5.65
N VAL A 75 -1.25 -6.14 -6.81
CA VAL A 75 -1.32 -7.51 -7.34
C VAL A 75 -0.62 -8.50 -6.40
N LEU A 76 0.55 -8.12 -5.89
CA LEU A 76 1.29 -8.92 -4.91
C LEU A 76 0.48 -9.14 -3.63
N ALA A 77 -0.18 -8.11 -3.11
CA ALA A 77 -1.03 -8.24 -1.93
C ALA A 77 -2.19 -9.23 -2.17
N VAL A 78 -2.80 -9.22 -3.36
CA VAL A 78 -3.87 -10.18 -3.72
C VAL A 78 -3.33 -11.61 -3.78
N ILE A 79 -2.14 -11.81 -4.35
CA ILE A 79 -1.50 -13.14 -4.40
C ILE A 79 -1.19 -13.64 -2.99
N LEU A 80 -0.62 -12.79 -2.14
CA LEU A 80 -0.28 -13.14 -0.77
C LEU A 80 -1.53 -13.43 0.08
N LEU A 81 -2.62 -12.69 -0.13
CA LEU A 81 -3.91 -12.97 0.50
C LEU A 81 -4.47 -14.32 0.08
N GLY A 82 -4.38 -14.66 -1.22
CA GLY A 82 -4.74 -16.00 -1.70
C GLY A 82 -3.90 -17.10 -1.03
N LEU A 83 -2.61 -16.87 -0.85
CA LEU A 83 -1.71 -17.79 -0.14
C LEU A 83 -2.12 -17.92 1.34
N GLN A 84 -2.46 -16.82 2.02
CA GLN A 84 -2.94 -16.83 3.40
C GLN A 84 -4.20 -17.71 3.54
N VAL A 85 -5.19 -17.51 2.67
CA VAL A 85 -6.42 -18.31 2.68
C VAL A 85 -6.13 -19.82 2.53
N VAL A 86 -5.20 -20.20 1.65
CA VAL A 86 -4.83 -21.61 1.47
C VAL A 86 -4.14 -22.19 2.71
N MET A 87 -3.23 -21.44 3.34
CA MET A 87 -2.57 -21.89 4.56
C MET A 87 -3.54 -22.00 5.73
N ASP A 88 -4.48 -21.07 5.86
CA ASP A 88 -5.51 -21.08 6.90
C ASP A 88 -6.41 -22.32 6.72
N LEU A 89 -6.84 -22.61 5.48
CA LEU A 89 -7.60 -23.82 5.16
C LEU A 89 -6.85 -25.11 5.46
N GLN A 90 -5.54 -25.17 5.18
CA GLN A 90 -4.72 -26.34 5.52
C GLN A 90 -4.58 -26.50 7.03
N SER A 91 -4.40 -25.41 7.74
CA SER A 91 -4.26 -25.41 9.20
C SER A 91 -5.53 -25.94 9.87
N ASP A 92 -6.71 -25.50 9.40
CA ASP A 92 -8.02 -25.97 9.89
C ASP A 92 -8.28 -27.46 9.58
N VAL A 93 -7.79 -27.99 8.46
CA VAL A 93 -7.96 -29.43 8.12
C VAL A 93 -7.06 -30.34 8.98
N THR A 94 -5.97 -29.81 9.51
CA THR A 94 -5.00 -30.58 10.33
C THR A 94 -5.22 -30.46 11.84
N ALA A 95 -6.20 -29.66 12.27
CA ALA A 95 -6.59 -29.47 13.67
C ALA A 95 -7.73 -30.44 14.08
#